data_AF-A0A518DFP9-F1
#
_entry.id   AF-A0A518DFP9-F1
#
_cell.length_a   1.000
_cell.length_b   1.000
_cell.length_c   1.000
_cell.angle_alpha   90.00
_cell.angle_beta   90.00
_cell.angle_gamma   90.00
#
_symmetry.space_group_name_H-M   'P 1'
#
loop_
_entity.id
_entity.type
_entity.pdbx_description
1 polymer ?
#
loop_
_entity_poly.entity_id
_entity_poly.type
_entity_poly.pdbx_seq_one_letter_code
_entity_poly.pdbx_strand_id
1 'polypeptide(L)'
;MERTTRRDRLSGFTLVELLVVIAIIGILVAMLLPAVQSAREAARKMQCTSQMKQLGLATLNYETAKKSFPWASYVGPPLSGTNPNQTVKHGTLPFLLPYLEEASLADQYDYDQSYSYNSGGRNPGQEAGNYLLAFRTPLPFFHCPTTPGRQPEDPQTDYAVSQRIAADSEHWPTTTATAIRDLLRNKTIIERSSWESVLAKRRTTQGGSVVYKPSRIRDTTDGLSKTFMWFEIAGRQTIYGEDHAPTGGTGTHGSSWAADDNEFWVHERCGSKIFNCNNGEEIYSFHVGGAVFGLGDGSVQFVSNDVSTNVFVSYHTRDEGDLVEGEIF
;
A
#
# COMPACT_ATOMS: atom_id res chain seq x y z
N MET A 1 -0.55 64.55 54.83
CA MET A 1 -0.87 63.23 55.40
C MET A 1 -0.29 62.18 54.47
N GLU A 2 0.66 61.42 54.99
CA GLU A 2 1.60 60.54 54.29
C GLU A 2 0.96 59.18 54.00
N ARG A 3 1.07 58.69 52.76
CA ARG A 3 0.45 57.44 52.30
C ARG A 3 1.49 56.32 52.45
N THR A 4 1.38 55.52 53.51
CA THR A 4 2.27 54.39 53.77
C THR A 4 2.03 53.25 52.77
N THR A 5 2.99 53.00 51.89
CA THR A 5 3.00 51.84 50.99
C THR A 5 3.44 50.60 51.76
N ARG A 6 2.52 49.65 51.97
CA ARG A 6 2.84 48.34 52.55
C ARG A 6 3.63 47.55 51.51
N ARG A 7 4.93 47.36 51.75
CA ARG A 7 5.77 46.45 50.96
C ARG A 7 5.40 45.02 51.34
N ASP A 8 4.73 44.31 50.45
CA ASP A 8 4.55 42.88 50.60
C ASP A 8 5.94 42.21 50.60
N ARG A 9 6.23 41.47 51.68
CA ARG A 9 7.46 40.69 51.80
C ARG A 9 7.39 39.57 50.77
N LEU A 10 8.18 39.68 49.70
CA LEU A 10 8.42 38.57 48.79
C LEU A 10 9.13 37.46 49.57
N SER A 11 8.47 36.32 49.76
CA SER A 11 9.08 35.11 50.32
C SER A 11 10.08 34.55 49.30
N GLY A 12 11.36 34.47 49.66
CA GLY A 12 12.38 33.82 48.84
C GLY A 12 12.15 32.31 48.78
N PHE A 13 12.26 31.73 47.58
CA PHE A 13 12.18 30.29 47.37
C PHE A 13 13.42 29.59 47.94
N THR A 14 13.26 28.49 48.66
CA THR A 14 14.40 27.69 49.12
C THR A 14 14.92 26.80 47.98
N LEU A 15 16.22 26.51 47.98
CA LEU A 15 16.85 25.61 47.00
C LEU A 15 16.18 24.23 46.98
N VAL A 16 15.73 23.75 48.15
CA VAL A 16 15.04 22.46 48.31
C VAL A 16 13.68 22.47 47.63
N GLU A 17 12.87 23.52 47.78
CA GLU A 17 11.57 23.64 47.12
C GLU A 17 11.72 23.63 45.59
N LEU A 18 12.73 24.32 45.05
CA LEU A 18 13.02 24.29 43.62
C LEU A 18 13.43 22.89 43.15
N LEU A 19 14.28 22.20 43.94
CA LEU A 19 14.77 20.86 43.61
C LEU A 19 13.65 19.80 43.61
N VAL A 20 12.69 19.88 44.54
CA VAL A 20 11.55 18.97 44.57
C VAL A 20 10.64 19.18 43.34
N VAL A 21 10.40 20.44 42.96
CA VAL A 21 9.55 20.75 41.79
C VAL A 21 10.17 20.22 40.50
N ILE A 22 11.47 20.43 40.28
CA ILE A 22 12.14 19.89 39.08
C ILE A 22 12.16 18.35 39.10
N ALA A 23 12.28 17.72 40.27
CA ALA A 23 12.23 16.26 40.39
C ALA A 23 10.85 15.69 40.02
N ILE A 24 9.76 16.34 40.49
CA ILE A 24 8.40 15.94 40.15
C ILE A 24 8.14 16.13 38.64
N ILE A 25 8.50 17.30 38.08
CA ILE A 25 8.36 17.55 36.64
C ILE A 25 9.17 16.54 35.82
N GLY A 26 10.41 16.24 36.25
CA GLY A 26 11.27 15.26 35.60
C GLY A 26 10.63 13.86 35.56
N ILE A 27 10.06 13.41 36.68
CA ILE A 27 9.34 12.12 36.76
C ILE A 27 8.10 12.12 35.87
N LEU A 28 7.30 13.19 35.88
CA LEU A 28 6.11 13.30 35.03
C LEU A 28 6.47 13.27 33.54
N VAL A 29 7.47 14.04 33.11
CA VAL A 29 7.91 14.07 31.71
C VAL A 29 8.52 12.73 31.29
N ALA A 30 9.30 12.08 32.15
CA ALA A 30 9.88 10.77 31.88
C ALA A 30 8.81 9.69 31.65
N MET A 31 7.68 9.75 32.37
CA MET A 31 6.56 8.84 32.16
C MET A 31 5.66 9.24 30.97
N LEU A 32 5.51 10.54 30.70
CA LEU A 32 4.65 11.03 29.62
C LEU A 32 5.29 10.90 28.23
N LEU A 33 6.61 11.05 28.10
CA LEU A 33 7.26 11.05 26.79
C LEU A 33 7.09 9.73 26.02
N PRO A 34 7.34 8.53 26.63
CA PRO A 34 7.09 7.26 25.95
C PRO A 34 5.61 7.06 25.60
N ALA A 35 4.70 7.50 26.49
CA ALA A 35 3.26 7.38 26.29
C ALA A 35 2.75 8.27 25.14
N VAL A 36 3.26 9.50 25.01
CA VAL A 36 2.88 10.39 23.90
C VAL A 36 3.38 9.84 22.57
N GLN A 37 4.57 9.22 22.53
CA GLN A 37 5.12 8.63 21.33
C GLN A 37 4.33 7.40 20.88
N SER A 38 3.98 6.49 21.80
CA SER A 38 3.16 5.33 21.47
C SER A 38 1.76 5.73 21.00
N ALA A 39 1.15 6.73 21.64
CA ALA A 39 -0.14 7.27 21.21
C ALA A 39 -0.08 7.88 19.79
N ARG A 40 1.00 8.61 19.46
CA ARG A 40 1.19 9.17 18.12
C ARG A 40 1.36 8.09 17.06
N GLU A 41 2.13 7.04 17.34
CA GLU A 41 2.29 5.92 16.41
C GLU A 41 1.00 5.15 16.19
N ALA A 42 0.23 4.90 17.25
CA ALA A 42 -1.09 4.30 17.15
C ALA A 42 -2.03 5.15 16.29
N ALA A 43 -2.04 6.47 16.44
CA ALA A 43 -2.84 7.37 15.63
C ALA A 43 -2.46 7.33 14.14
N ARG A 44 -1.16 7.31 13.81
CA ARG A 44 -0.69 7.17 12.42
C ARG A 44 -1.11 5.84 11.81
N LYS A 45 -0.98 4.74 12.55
CA LYS A 45 -1.45 3.41 12.14
C LYS A 45 -2.95 3.35 11.93
N MET A 46 -3.74 3.96 12.81
CA MET A 46 -5.18 4.09 12.63
C MET A 46 -5.54 4.84 11.35
N GLN A 47 -4.76 5.87 11.00
CA GLN A 47 -4.95 6.59 9.74
C GLN A 47 -4.65 5.71 8.52
N CYS A 48 -3.53 4.97 8.48
CA CYS A 48 -3.26 4.04 7.37
C CYS A 48 -4.31 2.93 7.28
N THR A 49 -4.78 2.42 8.42
CA THR A 49 -5.88 1.45 8.50
C THR A 49 -7.18 2.01 7.89
N SER A 50 -7.52 3.26 8.21
CA SER A 50 -8.71 3.94 7.67
C SER A 50 -8.58 4.19 6.16
N GLN A 51 -7.40 4.59 5.69
CA GLN A 51 -7.14 4.78 4.26
C GLN A 51 -7.28 3.47 3.49
N MET A 52 -6.68 2.38 4.00
CA MET A 52 -6.83 1.07 3.39
C MET A 52 -8.27 0.55 3.44
N LYS A 53 -9.03 0.87 4.49
CA LYS A 53 -10.47 0.55 4.59
C LYS A 53 -11.26 1.26 3.49
N GLN A 54 -10.98 2.54 3.25
CA GLN A 54 -11.62 3.32 2.20
C GLN A 54 -11.26 2.78 0.79
N LEU A 55 -10.01 2.34 0.55
CA LEU A 55 -9.63 1.64 -0.69
C LEU A 55 -10.40 0.33 -0.89
N GLY A 56 -10.54 -0.48 0.16
CA GLY A 56 -11.32 -1.71 0.12
C GLY A 56 -12.80 -1.47 -0.18
N LEU A 57 -13.42 -0.47 0.47
CA LEU A 57 -14.80 -0.08 0.22
C LEU A 57 -15.00 0.47 -1.21
N ALA A 58 -14.09 1.32 -1.68
CA ALA A 58 -14.10 1.82 -3.06
C ALA A 58 -14.03 0.67 -4.08
N THR A 59 -13.20 -0.33 -3.80
CA THR A 59 -13.05 -1.52 -4.65
C THR A 59 -14.34 -2.35 -4.71
N LEU A 60 -15.04 -2.52 -3.58
CA LEU A 60 -16.32 -3.22 -3.53
C LEU A 60 -17.46 -2.44 -4.18
N ASN A 61 -17.46 -1.11 -4.05
CA ASN A 61 -18.43 -0.24 -4.73
C ASN A 61 -18.21 -0.28 -6.26
N TYR A 62 -16.95 -0.28 -6.71
CA TYR A 62 -16.60 -0.52 -8.11
C TYR A 62 -17.13 -1.87 -8.59
N GLU A 63 -16.87 -2.94 -7.84
CA GLU A 63 -17.34 -4.29 -8.19
C GLU A 63 -18.87 -4.33 -8.29
N THR A 64 -19.56 -3.72 -7.32
CA THR A 64 -21.03 -3.67 -7.30
C THR A 64 -21.58 -3.00 -8.57
N ALA A 65 -20.93 -1.94 -9.04
CA ALA A 65 -21.33 -1.19 -10.22
C ALA A 65 -20.91 -1.85 -11.55
N LYS A 66 -19.73 -2.47 -11.61
CA LYS A 66 -19.12 -2.99 -12.86
C LYS A 66 -19.22 -4.51 -13.02
N LYS A 67 -19.64 -5.23 -11.98
CA LYS A 67 -19.73 -6.72 -11.91
C LYS A 67 -18.40 -7.43 -12.15
N SER A 68 -17.32 -6.74 -11.82
CA SER A 68 -15.95 -7.23 -11.79
C SER A 68 -15.11 -6.29 -10.95
N PHE A 69 -14.06 -6.81 -10.33
CA PHE A 69 -13.05 -6.00 -9.68
C PHE A 69 -12.35 -5.07 -10.69
N PRO A 70 -11.73 -3.97 -10.24
CA PRO A 70 -10.90 -3.15 -11.11
C PRO A 70 -9.69 -3.94 -11.60
N TRP A 71 -9.09 -3.48 -12.69
CA TRP A 71 -7.83 -4.05 -13.16
C TRP A 71 -6.73 -3.74 -12.15
N ALA A 72 -5.96 -4.76 -11.72
CA ALA A 72 -4.73 -4.55 -10.96
C ALA A 72 -3.70 -3.72 -11.77
N SER A 73 -3.59 -4.05 -13.05
CA SER A 73 -2.85 -3.31 -14.06
C SER A 73 -3.50 -3.57 -15.40
N TYR A 74 -3.78 -2.49 -16.13
CA TYR A 74 -4.35 -2.54 -17.47
C TYR A 74 -3.28 -2.18 -18.48
N VAL A 75 -3.00 -3.11 -19.40
CA VAL A 75 -2.17 -2.89 -20.58
C VAL A 75 -2.93 -3.48 -21.76
N GLY A 76 -3.47 -2.64 -22.62
CA GLY A 76 -4.35 -3.09 -23.70
C GLY A 76 -4.88 -1.95 -24.56
N PRO A 77 -5.82 -2.20 -25.46
CA PRO A 77 -6.44 -1.16 -26.28
C PRO A 77 -7.21 -0.13 -25.43
N PRO A 78 -7.48 1.08 -25.93
CA PRO A 78 -8.36 2.05 -25.28
C PRO A 78 -9.69 1.40 -24.85
N LEU A 79 -10.14 1.70 -23.62
CA LEU A 79 -11.34 1.09 -23.05
C LEU A 79 -12.63 1.49 -23.77
N SER A 80 -12.64 2.64 -24.44
CA SER A 80 -13.76 3.05 -25.31
C SER A 80 -13.85 2.25 -26.62
N GLY A 81 -12.77 1.58 -27.03
CA GLY A 81 -12.64 0.91 -28.33
C GLY A 81 -12.34 1.86 -29.51
N THR A 82 -12.00 3.13 -29.26
CA THR A 82 -11.74 4.14 -30.31
C THR A 82 -10.58 3.79 -31.25
N ASN A 83 -9.48 3.23 -30.74
CA ASN A 83 -8.33 2.81 -31.55
C ASN A 83 -7.74 1.47 -31.08
N PRO A 84 -8.18 0.33 -31.62
CA PRO A 84 -7.73 -0.99 -31.17
C PRO A 84 -6.23 -1.26 -31.42
N ASN A 85 -5.55 -0.45 -32.22
CA ASN A 85 -4.10 -0.56 -32.48
C ASN A 85 -3.24 0.23 -31.50
N GLN A 86 -3.84 1.11 -30.70
CA GLN A 86 -3.16 1.81 -29.62
C GLN A 86 -3.06 0.89 -28.40
N THR A 87 -1.98 0.99 -27.63
CA THR A 87 -1.89 0.37 -26.29
C THR A 87 -1.86 1.47 -25.25
N VAL A 88 -2.78 1.40 -24.30
CA VAL A 88 -2.87 2.29 -23.14
C VAL A 88 -2.55 1.51 -21.86
N LYS A 89 -2.10 2.25 -20.86
CA LYS A 89 -1.56 1.73 -19.60
C LYS A 89 -2.19 2.45 -18.41
N HIS A 90 -2.76 1.70 -17.47
CA HIS A 90 -3.35 2.26 -16.24
C HIS A 90 -3.15 1.33 -15.04
N GLY A 91 -2.88 1.90 -13.87
CA GLY A 91 -2.97 1.18 -12.60
C GLY A 91 -4.40 1.00 -12.10
N THR A 92 -4.55 0.45 -10.90
CA THR A 92 -5.84 0.23 -10.24
C THR A 92 -6.54 1.52 -9.83
N LEU A 93 -5.82 2.48 -9.26
CA LEU A 93 -6.39 3.64 -8.56
C LEU A 93 -7.21 4.59 -9.46
N PRO A 94 -6.87 4.87 -10.73
CA PRO A 94 -7.72 5.64 -11.62
C PRO A 94 -9.16 5.12 -11.69
N PHE A 95 -9.34 3.81 -11.73
CA PHE A 95 -10.67 3.18 -11.78
C PHE A 95 -11.48 3.38 -10.49
N LEU A 96 -10.81 3.68 -9.38
CA LEU A 96 -11.43 3.83 -8.06
C LEU A 96 -11.74 5.28 -7.69
N LEU A 97 -11.21 6.26 -8.43
CA LEU A 97 -11.43 7.69 -8.16
C LEU A 97 -12.92 8.07 -7.96
N PRO A 98 -13.89 7.61 -8.80
CA PRO A 98 -15.30 7.93 -8.59
C PRO A 98 -15.87 7.42 -7.26
N TYR A 99 -15.23 6.43 -6.66
CA TYR A 99 -15.63 5.77 -5.42
C TYR A 99 -14.80 6.23 -4.21
N LEU A 100 -13.88 7.17 -4.42
CA LEU A 100 -12.97 7.76 -3.42
C LEU A 100 -13.22 9.26 -3.24
N GLU A 101 -14.43 9.74 -3.55
CA GLU A 101 -14.79 11.17 -3.53
C GLU A 101 -13.99 12.06 -4.50
N GLU A 102 -13.24 11.45 -5.43
CA GLU A 102 -12.41 12.12 -6.45
C GLU A 102 -13.11 12.16 -7.82
N ALA A 103 -14.42 12.39 -7.84
CA ALA A 103 -15.21 12.40 -9.08
C ALA A 103 -14.74 13.46 -10.09
N SER A 104 -14.38 14.65 -9.61
CA SER A 104 -13.85 15.73 -10.46
C SER A 104 -12.54 15.36 -11.16
N LEU A 105 -11.67 14.61 -10.47
CA LEU A 105 -10.43 14.11 -11.05
C LEU A 105 -10.71 12.96 -12.04
N ALA A 106 -11.66 12.08 -11.70
CA ALA A 106 -12.09 11.00 -12.56
C ALA A 106 -12.69 11.49 -13.88
N ASP A 107 -13.47 12.57 -13.86
CA ASP A 107 -14.08 13.18 -15.05
C ASP A 107 -13.05 13.81 -15.99
N GLN A 108 -11.89 14.23 -15.46
CA GLN A 108 -10.79 14.79 -16.23
C GLN A 108 -9.85 13.71 -16.80
N TYR A 109 -9.84 12.52 -16.20
CA TYR A 109 -8.92 11.44 -16.57
C TYR A 109 -9.38 10.72 -17.84
N ASP A 110 -8.50 10.67 -18.85
CA ASP A 110 -8.80 10.06 -20.15
C ASP A 110 -8.37 8.58 -20.19
N TYR A 111 -9.32 7.66 -20.11
CA TYR A 111 -9.07 6.21 -20.15
C TYR A 111 -8.66 5.68 -21.54
N ASP A 112 -8.61 6.53 -22.56
CA ASP A 112 -8.10 6.19 -23.89
C ASP A 112 -6.64 6.63 -24.10
N GLN A 113 -6.00 7.16 -23.05
CA GLN A 113 -4.59 7.55 -23.06
C GLN A 113 -3.86 6.93 -21.87
N SER A 114 -2.63 6.47 -22.05
CA SER A 114 -1.83 5.97 -20.91
C SER A 114 -1.74 7.00 -19.77
N TYR A 115 -1.60 6.54 -18.53
CA TYR A 115 -1.40 7.43 -17.38
C TYR A 115 -0.23 8.43 -17.57
N SER A 116 0.82 7.99 -18.28
CA SER A 116 2.01 8.78 -18.58
C SER A 116 1.91 9.61 -19.87
N TYR A 117 0.75 9.61 -20.54
CA TYR A 117 0.56 10.37 -21.77
C TYR A 117 0.55 11.86 -21.46
N ASN A 118 1.49 12.57 -22.08
CA ASN A 118 1.66 14.01 -21.95
C ASN A 118 1.37 14.70 -23.28
N SER A 119 0.19 15.31 -23.41
CA SER A 119 -0.21 16.05 -24.62
C SER A 119 0.54 17.37 -24.80
N GLY A 120 1.24 17.86 -23.77
CA GLY A 120 2.10 19.04 -23.83
C GLY A 120 3.54 18.76 -24.29
N GLY A 121 3.87 17.52 -24.65
CA GLY A 121 5.20 17.13 -25.11
C GLY A 121 6.20 16.92 -23.98
N ARG A 122 7.50 17.04 -24.27
CA ARG A 122 8.59 16.78 -23.28
C ARG A 122 9.11 18.04 -22.60
N ASN A 123 8.49 19.18 -22.83
CA ASN A 123 8.95 20.46 -22.28
C ASN A 123 8.52 20.58 -20.80
N PRO A 124 9.47 20.86 -19.88
CA PRO A 124 9.13 21.10 -18.48
C PRO A 124 8.16 22.28 -18.33
N GLY A 125 7.14 22.13 -17.48
CA GLY A 125 6.15 23.17 -17.18
C GLY A 125 5.01 23.27 -18.20
N GLN A 126 4.98 22.39 -19.20
CA GLN A 126 3.88 22.32 -20.18
C GLN A 126 3.09 21.02 -20.07
N GLU A 127 3.25 20.26 -18.98
CA GLU A 127 2.61 18.95 -18.83
C GLU A 127 1.08 19.05 -18.88
N ALA A 128 0.45 18.16 -19.65
CA ALA A 128 -0.99 18.17 -19.89
C ALA A 128 -1.55 16.75 -20.07
N GLY A 129 -2.88 16.62 -20.03
CA GLY A 129 -3.57 15.34 -20.09
C GLY A 129 -3.32 14.49 -18.84
N ASN A 130 -3.34 13.18 -19.00
CA ASN A 130 -3.18 12.24 -17.88
C ASN A 130 -1.86 12.41 -17.12
N TYR A 131 -0.77 12.80 -17.79
CA TYR A 131 0.49 13.07 -17.11
C TYR A 131 0.34 14.17 -16.06
N LEU A 132 -0.36 15.28 -16.38
CA LEU A 132 -0.57 16.36 -15.43
C LEU A 132 -1.35 15.86 -14.20
N LEU A 133 -2.43 15.12 -14.44
CA LEU A 133 -3.27 14.57 -13.36
C LEU A 133 -2.49 13.58 -12.49
N ALA A 134 -1.79 12.63 -13.10
CA ALA A 134 -1.07 11.58 -12.39
C ALA A 134 0.13 12.12 -11.61
N PHE A 135 0.89 13.07 -12.16
CA PHE A 135 2.17 13.51 -11.58
C PHE A 135 2.12 14.86 -10.86
N ARG A 136 1.07 15.67 -11.06
CA ARG A 136 0.93 17.02 -10.48
C ARG A 136 -0.36 17.22 -9.69
N THR A 137 -1.27 16.24 -9.66
CA THR A 137 -2.43 16.24 -8.77
C THR A 137 -2.24 15.14 -7.71
N PRO A 138 -1.57 15.48 -6.58
CA PRO A 138 -1.31 14.52 -5.53
C PRO A 138 -2.61 14.18 -4.79
N LEU A 139 -2.67 12.96 -4.27
CA LEU A 139 -3.80 12.46 -3.48
C LEU A 139 -3.27 12.03 -2.11
N PRO A 140 -3.22 12.94 -1.11
CA PRO A 140 -2.63 12.66 0.21
C PRO A 140 -3.27 11.46 0.92
N PHE A 141 -4.49 11.10 0.54
CA PHE A 141 -5.17 9.90 1.00
C PHE A 141 -4.42 8.59 0.67
N PHE A 142 -3.61 8.57 -0.38
CA PHE A 142 -2.79 7.42 -0.77
C PHE A 142 -1.45 7.33 -0.02
N HIS A 143 -1.17 8.27 0.88
CA HIS A 143 0.06 8.31 1.67
C HIS A 143 -0.18 7.80 3.08
N CYS A 144 0.62 6.82 3.50
CA CYS A 144 0.63 6.37 4.88
C CYS A 144 1.47 7.37 5.72
N PRO A 145 0.92 7.96 6.81
CA PRO A 145 1.66 8.97 7.59
C PRO A 145 2.91 8.48 8.31
N THR A 146 3.18 7.16 8.33
CA THR A 146 4.42 6.59 8.87
C THR A 146 5.54 6.55 7.84
N THR A 147 5.25 6.73 6.54
CA THR A 147 6.26 6.80 5.49
C THR A 147 7.16 8.04 5.70
N PRO A 148 8.46 7.86 5.96
CA PRO A 148 9.38 8.97 6.16
C PRO A 148 9.64 9.68 4.84
N GLY A 149 9.79 11.01 4.90
CA GLY A 149 10.14 11.85 3.76
C GLY A 149 9.01 12.12 2.77
N ARG A 150 7.88 11.40 2.86
CA ARG A 150 6.71 11.60 2.00
C ARG A 150 6.12 13.01 2.18
N GLN A 151 6.10 13.77 1.10
CA GLN A 151 5.45 15.08 1.07
C GLN A 151 4.00 14.96 0.57
N PRO A 152 3.09 15.89 0.97
CA PRO A 152 1.73 15.91 0.45
C PRO A 152 1.64 16.05 -1.07
N GLU A 153 2.64 16.65 -1.71
CA GLU A 153 2.72 16.85 -3.16
C GLU A 153 3.29 15.68 -3.96
N ASP A 154 3.78 14.65 -3.27
CA ASP A 154 4.30 13.46 -3.94
C ASP A 154 3.16 12.74 -4.69
N PRO A 155 3.37 12.33 -5.95
CA PRO A 155 2.31 11.70 -6.72
C PRO A 155 2.16 10.20 -6.43
N GLN A 156 3.07 9.58 -5.70
CA GLN A 156 3.10 8.13 -5.51
C GLN A 156 2.02 7.64 -4.52
N THR A 157 1.81 6.33 -4.49
CA THR A 157 0.94 5.68 -3.51
C THR A 157 1.76 4.76 -2.61
N ASP A 158 1.41 4.72 -1.32
CA ASP A 158 1.94 3.74 -0.35
C ASP A 158 1.05 2.48 -0.29
N TYR A 159 0.03 2.38 -1.15
CA TYR A 159 -0.89 1.25 -1.22
C TYR A 159 -0.92 0.65 -2.62
N ALA A 160 -0.90 -0.68 -2.67
CA ALA A 160 -0.82 -1.44 -3.91
C ALA A 160 -1.70 -2.69 -3.85
N VAL A 161 -1.81 -3.36 -4.99
CA VAL A 161 -2.51 -4.64 -5.13
C VAL A 161 -1.54 -5.68 -5.66
N SER A 162 -1.67 -6.92 -5.22
CA SER A 162 -0.85 -8.01 -5.76
C SER A 162 -1.59 -8.70 -6.90
N GLN A 163 -0.88 -9.13 -7.94
CA GLN A 163 -1.46 -10.06 -8.92
C GLN A 163 -1.21 -11.51 -8.53
N ARG A 164 0.00 -11.87 -8.13
CA ARG A 164 0.37 -13.27 -7.86
C ARG A 164 1.60 -13.39 -6.98
N ILE A 165 1.84 -14.59 -6.47
CA ILE A 165 3.14 -15.00 -5.92
C ILE A 165 3.96 -15.64 -7.05
N ALA A 166 5.21 -15.24 -7.24
CA ALA A 166 6.06 -15.65 -8.36
C ALA A 166 6.60 -17.09 -8.20
N ALA A 167 5.83 -18.10 -8.62
CA ALA A 167 6.17 -19.52 -8.46
C ALA A 167 6.92 -20.17 -9.65
N ASP A 168 7.00 -19.49 -10.79
CA ASP A 168 7.67 -19.99 -11.99
C ASP A 168 8.64 -18.96 -12.62
N SER A 169 9.62 -19.49 -13.34
CA SER A 169 10.63 -18.72 -14.08
C SER A 169 10.10 -18.18 -15.40
N GLU A 170 8.80 -18.27 -15.67
CA GLU A 170 8.24 -18.07 -17.01
C GLU A 170 8.08 -16.59 -17.36
N HIS A 171 8.05 -15.71 -16.36
CA HIS A 171 7.91 -14.26 -16.56
C HIS A 171 9.16 -13.43 -16.22
N TRP A 172 10.06 -13.93 -15.37
CA TRP A 172 11.38 -13.33 -15.13
C TRP A 172 12.47 -14.41 -15.23
N PRO A 173 13.41 -14.31 -16.19
CA PRO A 173 14.49 -15.29 -16.38
C PRO A 173 15.65 -15.06 -15.38
N THR A 174 15.33 -14.70 -14.14
CA THR A 174 16.32 -14.44 -13.09
C THR A 174 15.93 -15.15 -11.79
N THR A 175 16.93 -15.33 -10.95
CA THR A 175 17.06 -16.16 -9.73
C THR A 175 16.01 -15.96 -8.62
N THR A 176 14.85 -15.38 -8.89
CA THR A 176 13.77 -15.08 -7.93
C THR A 176 12.69 -16.17 -7.91
N ALA A 177 12.38 -16.81 -9.04
CA ALA A 177 11.46 -17.96 -9.12
C ALA A 177 12.03 -19.25 -8.49
N THR A 178 13.33 -19.26 -8.19
CA THR A 178 14.00 -20.35 -7.49
C THR A 178 13.54 -20.50 -6.05
N ALA A 179 12.93 -19.46 -5.48
CA ALA A 179 12.83 -19.30 -4.05
C ALA A 179 11.49 -19.83 -3.47
N ILE A 180 10.33 -19.58 -4.10
CA ILE A 180 9.11 -20.39 -3.82
C ILE A 180 9.40 -21.87 -4.05
N ARG A 181 10.17 -22.21 -5.10
CA ARG A 181 10.61 -23.59 -5.32
C ARG A 181 11.51 -24.09 -4.18
N ASP A 182 12.34 -23.25 -3.58
CA ASP A 182 13.15 -23.59 -2.41
C ASP A 182 12.30 -23.76 -1.16
N LEU A 183 11.31 -22.90 -0.91
CA LEU A 183 10.34 -23.05 0.17
C LEU A 183 9.50 -24.32 -0.01
N LEU A 184 9.10 -24.66 -1.24
CA LEU A 184 8.44 -25.93 -1.57
C LEU A 184 9.38 -27.13 -1.35
N ARG A 185 10.62 -27.05 -1.84
CA ARG A 185 11.67 -28.09 -1.65
C ARG A 185 11.95 -28.33 -0.16
N ASN A 186 12.04 -27.26 0.61
CA ASN A 186 12.27 -27.27 2.06
C ASN A 186 10.99 -27.55 2.86
N LYS A 187 9.85 -27.74 2.19
CA LYS A 187 8.52 -28.00 2.79
C LYS A 187 8.07 -26.93 3.78
N THR A 188 8.52 -25.69 3.57
CA THR A 188 8.10 -24.51 4.32
C THR A 188 6.73 -24.00 3.87
N ILE A 189 6.36 -24.26 2.61
CA ILE A 189 5.03 -23.99 2.04
C ILE A 189 4.53 -25.24 1.31
N ILE A 190 3.21 -25.32 1.14
CA ILE A 190 2.54 -26.41 0.42
C ILE A 190 2.36 -26.00 -1.06
N GLU A 191 2.49 -26.94 -1.98
CA GLU A 191 2.25 -26.71 -3.41
C GLU A 191 0.77 -26.36 -3.67
N ARG A 192 0.54 -25.32 -4.47
CA ARG A 192 -0.78 -24.78 -4.81
C ARG A 192 -1.06 -24.92 -6.29
N SER A 193 -2.33 -25.08 -6.67
CA SER A 193 -2.77 -25.13 -8.05
C SER A 193 -2.83 -23.75 -8.74
N SER A 194 -2.85 -22.69 -7.93
CA SER A 194 -2.93 -21.27 -8.28
C SER A 194 -2.12 -20.45 -7.28
N TRP A 195 -1.56 -19.34 -7.75
CA TRP A 195 -0.82 -18.37 -6.94
C TRP A 195 -1.40 -16.97 -7.09
N GLU A 196 -2.65 -16.88 -7.53
CA GLU A 196 -3.33 -15.64 -7.89
C GLU A 196 -4.00 -14.99 -6.68
N SER A 197 -3.90 -13.65 -6.59
CA SER A 197 -4.60 -12.85 -5.58
C SER A 197 -5.96 -12.34 -6.08
N VAL A 198 -6.75 -11.68 -5.23
CA VAL A 198 -8.12 -11.24 -5.51
C VAL A 198 -8.24 -10.46 -6.82
N LEU A 199 -7.34 -9.50 -7.08
CA LEU A 199 -7.36 -8.66 -8.29
C LEU A 199 -6.56 -9.24 -9.48
N ALA A 200 -6.03 -10.46 -9.35
CA ALA A 200 -5.33 -11.10 -10.46
C ALA A 200 -6.24 -11.21 -11.68
N LYS A 201 -5.73 -10.84 -12.85
CA LYS A 201 -6.48 -10.94 -14.10
C LYS A 201 -6.84 -12.41 -14.39
N ARG A 202 -8.10 -12.66 -14.72
CA ARG A 202 -8.55 -14.00 -15.13
C ARG A 202 -8.19 -14.26 -16.59
N ARG A 203 -7.67 -15.46 -16.87
CA ARG A 203 -7.39 -15.93 -18.22
C ARG A 203 -8.66 -16.53 -18.83
N THR A 204 -9.02 -16.13 -20.04
CA THR A 204 -10.14 -16.71 -20.80
C THR A 204 -9.73 -16.95 -22.24
N THR A 205 -10.49 -17.77 -22.98
CA THR A 205 -10.24 -18.03 -24.39
C THR A 205 -11.40 -17.47 -25.20
N GLN A 206 -11.09 -16.62 -26.18
CA GLN A 206 -12.06 -16.04 -27.10
C GLN A 206 -11.54 -16.23 -28.52
N GLY A 207 -12.27 -16.97 -29.36
CA GLY A 207 -11.87 -17.25 -30.74
C GLY A 207 -10.52 -17.97 -30.86
N GLY A 208 -10.15 -18.82 -29.89
CA GLY A 208 -8.87 -19.54 -29.85
C GLY A 208 -7.68 -18.73 -29.31
N SER A 209 -7.87 -17.44 -29.00
CA SER A 209 -6.84 -16.59 -28.40
C SER A 209 -7.06 -16.41 -26.90
N VAL A 210 -5.96 -16.30 -26.15
CA VAL A 210 -5.99 -15.98 -24.72
C VAL A 210 -6.33 -14.49 -24.57
N VAL A 211 -7.35 -14.21 -23.77
CA VAL A 211 -7.77 -12.85 -23.41
C VAL A 211 -7.77 -12.75 -21.89
N TYR A 212 -7.22 -11.66 -21.36
CA TYR A 212 -7.28 -11.35 -19.94
C TYR A 212 -8.51 -10.51 -19.66
N LYS A 213 -9.15 -10.74 -18.50
CA LYS A 213 -10.28 -9.95 -18.02
C LYS A 213 -10.06 -9.64 -16.53
N PRO A 214 -10.73 -8.63 -15.96
CA PRO A 214 -10.69 -8.44 -14.51
C PRO A 214 -11.36 -9.62 -13.81
N SER A 215 -10.89 -9.91 -12.60
CA SER A 215 -11.49 -10.91 -11.71
C SER A 215 -12.86 -10.45 -11.21
N ARG A 216 -13.59 -11.38 -10.61
CA ARG A 216 -14.91 -11.18 -10.03
C ARG A 216 -14.93 -11.77 -8.62
N ILE A 217 -15.93 -11.38 -7.82
CA ILE A 217 -16.13 -11.95 -6.48
C ILE A 217 -16.15 -13.49 -6.50
N ARG A 218 -16.84 -14.09 -7.48
CA ARG A 218 -16.92 -15.55 -7.62
C ARG A 218 -15.59 -16.26 -7.88
N ASP A 219 -14.57 -15.53 -8.31
CA ASP A 219 -13.25 -16.08 -8.62
C ASP A 219 -12.41 -16.22 -7.33
N THR A 220 -12.88 -15.70 -6.18
CA THR A 220 -12.28 -15.89 -4.86
C THR A 220 -13.08 -16.91 -4.07
N THR A 221 -12.72 -18.19 -4.17
CA THR A 221 -13.44 -19.29 -3.51
C THR A 221 -13.07 -19.46 -2.04
N ASP A 222 -11.92 -18.94 -1.61
CA ASP A 222 -11.42 -19.10 -0.24
C ASP A 222 -12.05 -18.10 0.75
N GLY A 223 -12.93 -17.24 0.23
CA GLY A 223 -13.68 -16.27 1.00
C GLY A 223 -12.98 -14.92 1.07
N LEU A 224 -13.68 -13.88 0.62
CA LEU A 224 -13.18 -12.51 0.59
C LEU A 224 -12.70 -12.00 1.95
N SER A 225 -13.30 -12.42 3.07
CA SER A 225 -12.87 -12.03 4.42
C SER A 225 -11.57 -12.70 4.89
N LYS A 226 -10.99 -13.59 4.08
CA LYS A 226 -9.78 -14.34 4.39
C LYS A 226 -8.74 -14.29 3.25
N THR A 227 -8.92 -13.38 2.29
CA THR A 227 -7.97 -13.19 1.20
C THR A 227 -7.53 -11.74 1.13
N PHE A 228 -6.22 -11.49 1.09
CA PHE A 228 -5.65 -10.16 0.91
C PHE A 228 -6.00 -9.60 -0.47
N MET A 229 -6.40 -8.33 -0.47
CA MET A 229 -6.76 -7.54 -1.64
C MET A 229 -5.80 -6.35 -1.80
N TRP A 230 -5.55 -5.63 -0.70
CA TRP A 230 -4.71 -4.44 -0.66
C TRP A 230 -3.52 -4.65 0.27
N PHE A 231 -2.39 -4.08 -0.14
CA PHE A 231 -1.10 -4.24 0.50
C PHE A 231 -0.47 -2.88 0.75
N GLU A 232 0.14 -2.72 1.92
CA GLU A 232 0.99 -1.56 2.21
C GLU A 232 2.36 -1.74 1.54
N ILE A 233 2.73 -0.79 0.68
CA ILE A 233 4.05 -0.71 0.04
C ILE A 233 4.59 0.70 0.20
N ALA A 234 4.93 1.01 1.44
CA ALA A 234 5.34 2.33 1.86
C ALA A 234 6.72 2.74 1.28
N GLY A 235 6.87 4.04 1.03
CA GLY A 235 8.17 4.66 0.73
C GLY A 235 8.53 4.75 -0.75
N ARG A 236 7.68 4.26 -1.66
CA ARG A 236 7.93 4.36 -3.11
C ARG A 236 8.09 5.82 -3.57
N GLN A 237 9.12 6.21 -4.31
CA GLN A 237 10.12 5.38 -4.98
C GLN A 237 11.46 5.33 -4.24
N THR A 238 11.60 5.88 -3.05
CA THR A 238 12.87 5.76 -2.30
C THR A 238 13.05 4.32 -1.85
N ILE A 239 14.23 3.73 -2.09
CA ILE A 239 14.50 2.36 -1.66
C ILE A 239 15.01 2.35 -0.21
N TYR A 240 14.30 1.63 0.65
CA TYR A 240 14.67 1.38 2.05
C TYR A 240 15.18 -0.04 2.24
N GLY A 241 16.16 -0.22 3.13
CA GLY A 241 16.63 -1.53 3.59
C GLY A 241 15.87 -2.01 4.82
N GLU A 242 16.18 -3.22 5.29
CA GLU A 242 15.53 -3.87 6.45
C GLU A 242 15.60 -3.05 7.75
N ASP A 243 16.60 -2.18 7.88
CA ASP A 243 16.78 -1.25 8.99
C ASP A 243 15.93 0.03 8.88
N HIS A 244 15.03 0.09 7.90
CA HIS A 244 14.24 1.28 7.52
C HIS A 244 15.10 2.49 7.16
N ALA A 245 16.38 2.29 6.82
CA ALA A 245 17.25 3.35 6.34
C ALA A 245 17.18 3.47 4.80
N PRO A 246 17.22 4.70 4.26
CA PRO A 246 17.27 4.89 2.81
C PRO A 246 18.62 4.40 2.27
N THR A 247 18.57 3.60 1.22
CA THR A 247 19.75 3.02 0.56
C THR A 247 20.41 3.98 -0.45
N GLY A 248 19.76 5.10 -0.76
CA GLY A 248 20.14 6.02 -1.84
C GLY A 248 19.69 5.57 -3.24
N GLY A 249 19.04 4.40 -3.34
CA GLY A 249 18.44 3.92 -4.59
C GLY A 249 17.02 4.46 -4.82
N THR A 250 16.63 4.47 -6.10
CA THR A 250 15.26 4.79 -6.54
C THR A 250 14.64 3.55 -7.18
N GLY A 251 13.45 3.18 -6.72
CA GLY A 251 12.64 2.09 -7.24
C GLY A 251 12.15 2.38 -8.65
N THR A 252 11.89 1.32 -9.39
CA THR A 252 11.49 1.34 -10.80
C THR A 252 9.98 1.50 -11.01
N HIS A 253 9.18 1.19 -9.98
CA HIS A 253 7.72 1.08 -10.06
C HIS A 253 7.01 2.15 -9.21
N GLY A 254 5.73 2.38 -9.50
CA GLY A 254 4.86 3.27 -8.71
C GLY A 254 5.29 4.73 -8.80
N SER A 255 5.57 5.19 -10.02
CA SER A 255 5.99 6.57 -10.30
C SER A 255 4.93 7.63 -9.98
N SER A 256 3.66 7.22 -9.98
CA SER A 256 2.50 8.00 -9.55
C SER A 256 1.35 7.07 -9.16
N TRP A 257 0.30 7.59 -8.53
CA TRP A 257 -0.90 6.85 -8.15
C TRP A 257 -1.62 6.22 -9.36
N ALA A 258 -1.43 6.76 -10.56
CA ALA A 258 -2.06 6.25 -11.77
C ALA A 258 -1.23 5.20 -12.53
N ALA A 259 0.02 4.98 -12.11
CA ALA A 259 0.98 4.14 -12.83
C ALA A 259 0.51 2.69 -12.96
N ASP A 260 0.73 2.11 -14.14
CA ASP A 260 0.36 0.72 -14.49
C ASP A 260 1.24 -0.34 -13.84
N ASP A 261 2.25 0.08 -13.09
CA ASP A 261 3.22 -0.74 -12.38
C ASP A 261 3.09 -0.58 -10.85
N ASN A 262 1.96 -0.03 -10.39
CA ASN A 262 1.66 0.07 -8.96
C ASN A 262 1.36 -1.29 -8.34
N GLU A 263 0.82 -2.23 -9.11
CA GLU A 263 0.74 -3.61 -8.72
C GLU A 263 2.13 -4.21 -8.52
N PHE A 264 2.18 -5.30 -7.78
CA PHE A 264 3.41 -6.03 -7.56
C PHE A 264 3.12 -7.52 -7.54
N TRP A 265 4.19 -8.31 -7.62
CA TRP A 265 4.12 -9.74 -7.39
C TRP A 265 4.92 -10.03 -6.13
N VAL A 266 4.40 -10.89 -5.27
CA VAL A 266 5.19 -11.36 -4.13
C VAL A 266 6.29 -12.25 -4.69
N HIS A 267 7.54 -11.88 -4.44
CA HIS A 267 8.71 -12.66 -4.83
C HIS A 267 9.70 -12.69 -3.67
N GLU A 268 10.59 -13.68 -3.63
CA GLU A 268 11.46 -13.85 -2.46
C GLU A 268 12.77 -13.08 -2.65
N ARG A 269 12.69 -11.73 -2.64
CA ARG A 269 13.91 -10.91 -2.64
C ARG A 269 14.65 -10.97 -1.31
N CYS A 270 14.01 -11.52 -0.28
CA CYS A 270 14.39 -11.38 1.12
C CYS A 270 14.49 -12.70 1.91
N GLY A 271 14.61 -13.82 1.21
CA GLY A 271 14.60 -15.14 1.83
C GLY A 271 13.28 -15.39 2.57
N SER A 272 13.35 -16.01 3.75
CA SER A 272 12.15 -16.41 4.51
C SER A 272 11.29 -15.25 5.03
N LYS A 273 11.73 -13.99 4.94
CA LYS A 273 10.95 -12.82 5.33
C LYS A 273 10.02 -12.41 4.20
N ILE A 274 8.72 -12.42 4.49
CA ILE A 274 7.68 -12.06 3.51
C ILE A 274 7.66 -10.56 3.21
N PHE A 275 7.95 -9.71 4.20
CA PHE A 275 7.89 -8.26 4.06
C PHE A 275 8.84 -7.53 5.01
N ASN A 276 8.99 -6.21 4.83
CA ASN A 276 9.85 -5.32 5.64
C ASN A 276 11.36 -5.57 5.55
N CYS A 277 11.82 -6.18 4.47
CA CYS A 277 13.24 -6.40 4.18
C CYS A 277 13.83 -5.37 3.20
N ASN A 278 13.01 -4.95 2.24
CA ASN A 278 13.28 -3.92 1.23
C ASN A 278 11.94 -3.54 0.61
N ASN A 279 11.77 -2.33 0.10
CA ASN A 279 10.51 -1.88 -0.54
C ASN A 279 10.59 -1.78 -2.08
N GLY A 280 11.68 -2.26 -2.68
CA GLY A 280 11.86 -2.35 -4.12
C GLY A 280 11.02 -3.49 -4.70
N GLU A 281 9.75 -3.16 -4.98
CA GLU A 281 8.69 -4.04 -5.49
C GLU A 281 8.13 -5.05 -4.47
N GLU A 282 8.25 -4.74 -3.18
CA GLU A 282 7.90 -5.64 -2.09
C GLU A 282 6.99 -4.98 -1.06
N ILE A 283 6.31 -5.81 -0.26
CA ILE A 283 5.48 -5.33 0.86
C ILE A 283 6.38 -4.67 1.90
N TYR A 284 6.02 -3.45 2.28
CA TYR A 284 6.84 -2.65 3.19
C TYR A 284 6.00 -1.67 3.99
N SER A 285 6.30 -1.57 5.28
CA SER A 285 5.64 -0.71 6.24
C SER A 285 6.66 -0.15 7.23
N PHE A 286 6.40 1.08 7.65
CA PHE A 286 7.14 1.75 8.73
C PHE A 286 6.46 1.58 10.10
N HIS A 287 5.38 0.81 10.17
CA HIS A 287 4.76 0.46 11.42
C HIS A 287 5.64 -0.50 12.23
N VAL A 288 5.66 -0.30 13.55
CA VAL A 288 6.38 -1.20 14.45
C VAL A 288 5.70 -2.58 14.45
N GLY A 289 6.46 -3.61 14.08
CA GLY A 289 6.09 -5.02 14.24
C GLY A 289 5.23 -5.63 13.13
N GLY A 290 4.93 -4.92 12.04
CA GLY A 290 4.07 -5.48 11.00
C GLY A 290 3.68 -4.48 9.92
N ALA A 291 2.68 -4.85 9.12
CA ALA A 291 2.11 -4.00 8.06
C ALA A 291 0.58 -4.12 8.03
N VAL A 292 -0.09 -3.15 7.43
CA VAL A 292 -1.55 -3.14 7.27
C VAL A 292 -1.92 -3.81 5.94
N PHE A 293 -2.94 -4.67 5.98
CA PHE A 293 -3.46 -5.41 4.82
C PHE A 293 -4.97 -5.25 4.74
N GLY A 294 -5.48 -5.03 3.53
CA GLY A 294 -6.92 -4.93 3.25
C GLY A 294 -7.39 -6.24 2.65
N LEU A 295 -8.48 -6.77 3.18
CA LEU A 295 -9.06 -8.05 2.75
C LEU A 295 -10.09 -7.86 1.63
N GLY A 296 -10.41 -8.96 0.97
CA GLY A 296 -11.40 -9.09 -0.10
C GLY A 296 -12.78 -8.51 0.23
N ASP A 297 -13.18 -8.53 1.51
CA ASP A 297 -14.45 -8.00 2.02
C ASP A 297 -14.35 -6.53 2.47
N GLY A 298 -13.21 -5.91 2.20
CA GLY A 298 -12.88 -4.55 2.59
C GLY A 298 -12.59 -4.40 4.08
N SER A 299 -12.56 -5.46 4.90
CA SER A 299 -11.99 -5.37 6.25
C SER A 299 -10.47 -5.15 6.18
N VAL A 300 -9.88 -4.69 7.28
CA VAL A 300 -8.45 -4.35 7.33
C VAL A 300 -7.85 -5.01 8.56
N GLN A 301 -6.67 -5.59 8.39
CA GLN A 301 -5.95 -6.29 9.45
C GLN A 301 -4.50 -5.83 9.50
N PHE A 302 -3.93 -5.86 10.69
CA PHE A 302 -2.49 -5.69 10.87
C PHE A 302 -1.86 -7.07 11.01
N VAL A 303 -0.87 -7.37 10.16
CA VAL A 303 -0.19 -8.66 10.14
C VAL A 303 1.21 -8.49 10.69
N SER A 304 1.59 -9.37 11.62
CA SER A 304 2.91 -9.35 12.26
C SER A 304 4.04 -9.70 11.28
N ASN A 305 5.21 -9.10 11.45
CA ASN A 305 6.44 -9.48 10.77
C ASN A 305 6.80 -10.97 10.98
N ASP A 306 6.33 -11.57 12.07
CA ASP A 306 6.59 -12.96 12.44
C ASP A 306 5.58 -13.96 11.84
N VAL A 307 4.68 -13.50 10.97
CA VAL A 307 3.71 -14.39 10.29
C VAL A 307 4.45 -15.50 9.55
N SER A 308 3.98 -16.74 9.72
CA SER A 308 4.58 -17.85 8.97
C SER A 308 4.32 -17.70 7.47
N THR A 309 5.33 -18.00 6.66
CA THR A 309 5.26 -17.97 5.20
C THR A 309 4.04 -18.72 4.66
N ASN A 310 3.74 -19.91 5.20
CA ASN A 310 2.61 -20.72 4.74
C ASN A 310 1.25 -20.06 5.02
N VAL A 311 1.08 -19.47 6.21
CA VAL A 311 -0.16 -18.76 6.57
C VAL A 311 -0.34 -17.51 5.71
N PHE A 312 0.74 -16.76 5.47
CA PHE A 312 0.69 -15.62 4.56
C PHE A 312 0.27 -16.04 3.13
N VAL A 313 0.89 -17.09 2.59
CA VAL A 313 0.56 -17.63 1.27
C VAL A 313 -0.92 -18.02 1.19
N SER A 314 -1.45 -18.71 2.20
CA SER A 314 -2.86 -19.09 2.26
C SER A 314 -3.83 -17.90 2.22
N TYR A 315 -3.46 -16.77 2.82
CA TYR A 315 -4.28 -15.56 2.77
C TYR A 315 -4.04 -14.73 1.50
N HIS A 316 -2.96 -14.99 0.76
CA HIS A 316 -2.69 -14.29 -0.50
C HIS A 316 -3.46 -14.91 -1.66
N THR A 317 -3.50 -16.25 -1.74
CA THR A 317 -4.17 -17.01 -2.80
C THR A 317 -5.69 -16.92 -2.68
N ARG A 318 -6.38 -16.76 -3.80
CA ARG A 318 -7.85 -16.59 -3.82
C ARG A 318 -8.66 -17.88 -4.00
N ASP A 319 -8.06 -18.95 -4.52
CA ASP A 319 -8.80 -20.10 -5.06
C ASP A 319 -8.19 -21.51 -4.84
N GLU A 320 -7.86 -21.86 -3.60
CA GLU A 320 -7.16 -23.13 -3.29
C GLU A 320 -7.80 -23.99 -2.18
N GLY A 321 -8.81 -23.50 -1.47
CA GLY A 321 -9.37 -24.16 -0.27
C GLY A 321 -8.42 -24.10 0.92
N ASP A 322 -7.52 -23.11 0.92
CA ASP A 322 -6.25 -23.10 1.67
C ASP A 322 -6.31 -22.55 3.08
N LEU A 323 -7.52 -22.34 3.60
CA LEU A 323 -7.72 -21.78 4.93
C LEU A 323 -7.16 -22.75 5.98
N VAL A 324 -5.91 -22.54 6.36
CA VAL A 324 -5.29 -23.25 7.47
C VAL A 324 -6.07 -22.89 8.73
N GLU A 325 -6.47 -23.90 9.51
CA GLU A 325 -6.95 -23.66 10.88
C GLU A 325 -5.76 -23.16 11.71
N GLY A 326 -5.60 -21.84 11.75
CA GLY A 326 -4.58 -21.13 12.50
C GLY A 326 -4.93 -19.67 12.48
N GLU A 327 -5.13 -19.08 13.65
CA GLU A 327 -5.32 -17.64 13.76
C GLU A 327 -4.04 -16.94 13.29
N ILE A 328 -4.19 -15.88 12.48
CA ILE A 328 -3.11 -14.93 12.15
C ILE A 328 -2.70 -14.10 13.39
N PHE A 329 -3.35 -14.36 14.53
CA PHE A 329 -3.38 -13.53 15.72
C PHE A 329 -2.46 -14.04 16.82
#